data_AF-A0A4U1MZW2-F1
#
_entry.id   AF-A0A4U1MZW2-F1
#
_cell.length_a   1.000
_cell.length_b   1.000
_cell.length_c   1.000
_cell.angle_alpha   90.00
_cell.angle_beta   90.00
_cell.angle_gamma   90.00
#
_symmetry.space_group_name_H-M   'P 1'
#
loop_
_entity.id
_entity.type
_entity.pdbx_description
1 polymer ?
#
loop_
_entity_poly.entity_id
_entity_poly.type
_entity_poly.pdbx_seq_one_letter_code
_entity_poly.pdbx_strand_id
1 'polypeptide(L)' 'MDKTTASLAVGGTQKLTATVAPDNADDKTVTFSSNNIAIATVTPVQGTVTAVAEGKATITATTSNGKTATCEITVTHA' A
#
# COMPACT_ATOMS: atom_id res chain seq x y z
N MET A 1 -7.09 -1.55 -6.00
CA MET A 1 -5.91 -0.71 -5.71
C MET A 1 -5.58 0.04 -6.99
N ASP A 2 -5.24 1.32 -6.92
CA ASP A 2 -4.97 2.17 -8.09
C ASP A 2 -3.61 1.87 -8.74
N LYS A 3 -2.68 1.31 -7.98
CA LYS A 3 -1.34 0.93 -8.45
C LYS A 3 -0.95 -0.47 -8.00
N THR A 4 -0.22 -1.17 -8.86
CA THR A 4 0.37 -2.49 -8.58
C THR A 4 1.89 -2.41 -8.39
N THR A 5 2.52 -1.30 -8.78
CA THR A 5 3.93 -1.01 -8.52
C THR A 5 4.13 0.49 -8.27
N ALA A 6 5.12 0.84 -7.46
CA ALA A 6 5.57 2.22 -7.27
C ALA A 6 7.08 2.26 -7.00
N SER A 7 7.74 3.32 -7.45
CA SER A 7 9.15 3.59 -7.16
C SER A 7 9.25 4.85 -6.32
N LEU A 8 9.96 4.78 -5.20
CA LEU A 8 10.12 5.88 -4.25
C LEU A 8 11.60 6.05 -3.91
N ALA A 9 12.05 7.29 -3.76
CA ALA A 9 13.32 7.54 -3.09
C ALA A 9 13.17 7.29 -1.58
N VAL A 10 14.26 6.96 -0.89
CA VAL A 10 14.28 6.89 0.58
C VAL A 10 13.73 8.20 1.18
N GLY A 11 12.79 8.09 2.13
CA GLY A 11 12.07 9.22 2.73
C GLY A 11 10.86 9.71 1.91
N GLY A 12 10.69 9.23 0.68
CA GLY A 12 9.54 9.53 -0.16
C GLY A 12 8.25 8.88 0.36
N THR A 13 7.11 9.50 0.02
CA THR A 13 5.78 8.98 0.38
C THR A 13 4.91 8.78 -0.85
N GLN A 14 4.15 7.69 -0.91
CA GLN A 14 3.14 7.43 -1.94
C GLN A 14 1.82 7.08 -1.29
N LYS A 15 0.75 7.77 -1.66
CA LYS A 15 -0.60 7.34 -1.28
C LYS A 15 -1.11 6.27 -2.26
N LEU A 16 -1.55 5.15 -1.72
CA LEU A 16 -2.26 4.09 -2.43
C LEU A 16 -3.75 4.19 -2.13
N THR A 17 -4.56 4.11 -3.17
CA THR A 17 -6.02 4.19 -3.07
C THR A 17 -6.62 2.86 -3.48
N ALA A 18 -7.41 2.27 -2.61
CA ALA A 18 -8.18 1.08 -2.90
C ALA A 18 -9.66 1.43 -2.92
N THR A 19 -10.31 1.16 -4.05
CA THR A 19 -11.76 1.31 -4.21
C THR A 19 -12.43 -0.04 -4.01
N VAL A 20 -13.51 -0.06 -3.22
CA VAL A 20 -14.36 -1.23 -3.00
C VAL A 20 -15.61 -1.06 -3.86
N ALA A 21 -15.88 -2.01 -4.76
CA ALA A 21 -17.05 -2.03 -5.61
C ALA A 21 -17.95 -3.24 -5.26
N PRO A 22 -19.29 -3.12 -5.37
CA PRO A 22 -20.04 -1.93 -5.81
C PRO A 22 -20.01 -0.77 -4.80
N ASP A 23 -20.26 0.47 -5.27
CA ASP A 23 -20.25 1.67 -4.43
C ASP A 23 -21.32 1.67 -3.32
N ASN A 24 -22.30 0.77 -3.36
CA ASN A 24 -23.28 0.58 -2.30
C ASN A 24 -22.86 -0.48 -1.26
N ALA A 25 -21.61 -0.95 -1.30
CA ALA A 25 -21.11 -1.85 -0.27
C ALA A 25 -21.23 -1.20 1.12
N ASP A 26 -21.93 -1.89 2.03
CA ASP A 26 -22.11 -1.45 3.43
C ASP A 26 -20.77 -1.30 4.15
N ASP A 27 -19.80 -2.14 3.79
CA ASP A 27 -18.46 -2.11 4.34
C ASP A 27 -17.42 -1.86 3.24
N LYS A 28 -16.81 -0.67 3.32
CA LYS A 28 -15.72 -0.23 2.44
C LYS A 28 -14.38 -0.21 3.16
N THR A 29 -14.28 -0.89 4.30
CA THR A 29 -13.05 -0.96 5.07
C THR A 29 -11.98 -1.68 4.26
N VAL A 30 -10.87 -0.98 4.03
CA VAL A 30 -9.65 -1.55 3.46
C VAL A 30 -8.54 -1.36 4.46
N THR A 31 -7.86 -2.46 4.78
CA THR A 31 -6.67 -2.46 5.62
C THR A 31 -5.44 -2.68 4.77
N PHE A 32 -4.44 -1.82 4.91
CA PHE A 32 -3.14 -1.96 4.25
C PHE A 32 -2.10 -2.53 5.22
N SER A 33 -1.27 -3.42 4.72
CA SER A 33 -0.12 -3.97 5.45
C SER A 33 1.11 -4.03 4.56
N SER A 34 2.30 -3.92 5.15
CA SER A 34 3.57 -4.10 4.46
C SER A 34 4.18 -5.44 4.85
N ASN A 35 4.76 -6.16 3.90
CA ASN A 35 5.56 -7.35 4.20
C ASN A 35 6.91 -7.01 4.83
N ASN A 36 7.40 -5.78 4.66
CA ASN A 36 8.71 -5.35 5.15
C ASN A 36 8.70 -3.87 5.56
N ILE A 37 8.36 -3.63 6.82
CA ILE A 37 8.33 -2.30 7.43
C ILE A 37 9.70 -1.63 7.54
N ALA A 38 10.81 -2.39 7.44
CA ALA A 38 12.16 -1.82 7.44
C ALA A 38 12.51 -1.14 6.11
N ILE A 39 11.83 -1.52 5.01
CA ILE A 39 12.02 -0.94 3.67
C ILE A 39 10.91 0.06 3.36
N ALA A 40 9.65 -0.31 3.55
CA ALA A 40 8.52 0.61 3.39
C ALA A 40 7.42 0.32 4.41
N THR A 41 6.95 1.38 5.06
CA THR A 41 5.80 1.33 5.96
C THR A 41 4.55 1.79 5.23
N VAL A 42 3.37 1.36 5.68
CA VAL A 42 2.09 1.83 5.16
C VAL A 42 1.12 2.11 6.31
N THR A 43 0.33 3.17 6.18
CA THR A 43 -0.74 3.49 7.11
C THR A 43 -1.97 2.60 6.84
N PRO A 44 -2.41 1.78 7.82
CA PRO A 44 -3.39 0.72 7.57
C PRO A 44 -4.75 1.17 7.01
N VAL A 45 -5.18 2.41 7.25
CA VAL A 45 -6.49 2.90 6.77
C VAL A 45 -6.34 3.91 5.64
N GLN A 46 -5.29 4.73 5.69
CA GLN A 46 -5.11 5.85 4.78
C GLN A 46 -4.37 5.45 3.50
N GLY A 47 -3.65 4.32 3.51
CA GLY A 47 -2.91 3.79 2.38
C GLY A 47 -1.66 4.60 2.02
N THR A 48 -1.21 5.51 2.89
CA THR A 48 0.03 6.27 2.71
C THR A 48 1.21 5.37 3.02
N VAL A 49 2.00 5.08 2.00
CA VAL A 49 3.28 4.38 2.06
C VAL A 49 4.41 5.38 2.29
N THR A 50 5.34 5.04 3.18
CA THR A 50 6.56 5.80 3.44
C THR A 50 7.77 4.90 3.21
N ALA A 51 8.67 5.32 2.33
CA ALA A 51 9.93 4.65 2.06
C ALA A 51 10.93 4.91 3.18
N VAL A 52 11.45 3.85 3.78
CA VAL A 52 12.35 3.88 4.94
C VAL A 52 13.80 3.59 4.54
N ALA A 53 14.01 2.55 3.74
CA ALA A 53 15.34 2.13 3.30
C ALA A 53 15.28 1.55 1.89
N GLU A 54 16.42 1.53 1.21
CA GLU A 54 16.55 0.94 -0.12
C GLU A 54 16.19 -0.55 -0.14
N GLY A 55 15.56 -0.98 -1.23
CA GLY A 55 15.14 -2.36 -1.42
C GLY A 55 13.71 -2.48 -1.94
N LYS A 56 13.07 -3.63 -1.69
CA LYS A 56 11.72 -3.92 -2.17
C LYS A 56 10.80 -4.31 -1.03
N ALA A 57 9.63 -3.70 -1.00
CA ALA A 57 8.54 -4.05 -0.09
C ALA A 57 7.26 -4.29 -0.89
N THR A 58 6.38 -5.13 -0.39
CA THR A 58 5.07 -5.39 -0.99
C THR A 58 4.00 -4.96 0.00
N ILE A 59 3.14 -4.06 -0.47
CA ILE A 59 1.98 -3.58 0.28
C ILE A 59 0.76 -4.38 -0.14
N THR A 60 0.06 -4.95 0.84
CA THR A 60 -1.17 -5.70 0.61
C THR A 60 -2.35 -4.90 1.17
N ALA A 61 -3.31 -4.58 0.32
CA ALA A 61 -4.61 -4.04 0.69
C ALA A 61 -5.60 -5.19 0.81
N THR A 62 -6.23 -5.33 1.97
CA THR A 62 -7.23 -6.36 2.27
C THR A 62 -8.55 -5.68 2.62
N THR A 63 -9.60 -6.01 1.89
CA THR A 63 -10.97 -5.59 2.22
C THR A 63 -11.54 -6.46 3.34
N SER A 64 -12.55 -5.98 4.05
CA SER A 64 -13.20 -6.74 5.14
C SER A 64 -13.81 -8.07 4.68
N ASN A 65 -14.23 -8.18 3.42
CA ASN A 65 -14.75 -9.41 2.82
C ASN A 65 -13.65 -10.39 2.36
N GLY A 66 -12.37 -10.08 2.63
CA GLY A 66 -11.24 -10.96 2.33
C GLY A 66 -10.65 -10.80 0.93
N LYS A 67 -11.14 -9.89 0.07
CA LYS A 67 -10.48 -9.58 -1.20
C LYS A 67 -9.18 -8.82 -0.94
N THR A 68 -8.13 -9.22 -1.64
CA THR A 68 -6.80 -8.62 -1.52
C THR A 68 -6.34 -7.98 -2.84
N ALA A 69 -5.48 -6.98 -2.73
CA ALA A 69 -4.74 -6.39 -3.83
C ALA A 69 -3.33 -6.07 -3.35
N THR A 70 -2.33 -6.20 -4.22
CA THR A 70 -0.91 -6.00 -3.85
C THR A 70 -0.25 -4.92 -4.69
N CYS A 71 0.67 -4.17 -4.07
CA CYS A 71 1.50 -3.18 -4.72
C CYS A 71 2.98 -3.38 -4.34
N GLU A 72 3.86 -3.55 -5.32
CA GLU A 72 5.30 -3.63 -5.10
C GLU A 72 5.92 -2.23 -5.05
N ILE A 73 6.56 -1.92 -3.94
CA ILE A 73 7.29 -0.69 -3.68
C ILE A 73 8.77 -0.97 -3.85
N THR A 74 9.38 -0.34 -4.86
CA THR A 74 10.84 -0.31 -5.01
C THR A 74 11.35 1.00 -4.42
N VAL A 75 12.21 0.90 -3.42
CA VAL A 75 12.88 2.04 -2.82
C VAL A 75 14.28 2.14 -3.39
N THR A 76 14.57 3.26 -4.05
CA THR A 76 15.88 3.57 -4.62
C THR A 76 16.56 4.68 -3.83
N HIS A 77 17.88 4.74 -3.92
CA HIS A 77 18.59 5.95 -3.53
C HIS A 77 18.24 7.09 -4.50
N ALA A 78 18.21 8.33 -4.01
CA ALA A 78 18.00 9.52 -4.84
C ALA A 78 19.28 9.89 -5.61
#